data_AF-A0A7J6QT30-F1
#
_entry.id   AF-A0A7J6QT30-F1
#
_cell.length_a   1.000
_cell.length_b   1.000
_cell.length_c   1.000
_cell.angle_alpha   90.00
_cell.angle_beta   90.00
_cell.angle_gamma   90.00
#
_symmetry.space_group_name_H-M   'P 1'
#
loop_
_entity.id
_entity.type
_entity.pdbx_description
1 polymer ?
#
loop_
_entity_poly.entity_id
_entity_poly.type
_entity_poly.pdbx_seq_one_letter_code
_entity_poly.pdbx_strand_id
1 'polypeptide(L)'
;MSNLGTSTTDIHQRTSESPPGLSLASSQDAGVTTADFLACDSHNLRYRSGPEWDSRFARRRSSVCAEAEGRRVSLEDPVFAIEEYIRHQGKKWVGTYDPNSLLYLSKAMDMFTVAPDGGTIADGLKPMRGVPTMVIGVKSDI
;
A
#
# COMPACT_ATOMS: atom_id res chain seq x y z
N MET A 1 30.31 4.15 -63.60
CA MET A 1 28.89 4.02 -63.96
C MET A 1 28.57 2.53 -64.04
N SER A 2 27.95 1.98 -63.00
CA SER A 2 27.20 0.71 -63.05
C SER A 2 26.49 0.50 -61.71
N ASN A 3 25.24 0.07 -61.81
CA ASN A 3 24.13 0.39 -60.91
C ASN A 3 23.95 -0.56 -59.72
N LEU A 4 23.34 0.03 -58.69
CA LEU A 4 22.37 -0.49 -57.72
C LEU A 4 21.71 -1.84 -58.06
N GLY A 5 21.70 -2.73 -57.07
CA GLY A 5 20.82 -3.90 -57.03
C GLY A 5 21.11 -4.83 -55.86
N THR A 6 20.54 -4.56 -54.68
CA THR A 6 20.26 -5.61 -53.70
C THR A 6 18.86 -5.43 -53.15
N SER A 7 18.11 -6.52 -53.24
CA SER A 7 16.67 -6.65 -53.19
C SER A 7 16.06 -6.32 -51.83
N THR A 8 14.99 -5.54 -51.84
CA THR A 8 14.03 -5.35 -50.74
C THR A 8 13.27 -6.65 -50.53
N THR A 9 13.86 -7.64 -49.86
CA THR A 9 13.11 -8.85 -49.43
C THR A 9 13.68 -9.61 -48.23
N ASP A 10 14.65 -9.04 -47.48
CA ASP A 10 15.27 -9.70 -46.32
C ASP A 10 15.15 -8.90 -45.01
N ILE A 11 13.96 -8.35 -44.71
CA ILE A 11 13.67 -7.70 -43.42
C ILE A 11 12.51 -8.39 -42.67
N HIS A 12 11.93 -9.48 -43.21
CA HIS A 12 10.73 -10.10 -42.63
C HIS A 12 10.94 -11.41 -41.84
N GLN A 13 12.16 -11.81 -41.47
CA GLN A 13 12.36 -13.07 -40.71
C GLN A 13 13.26 -12.97 -39.48
N ARG A 14 13.32 -11.83 -38.79
CA ARG A 14 14.06 -11.73 -37.52
C ARG A 14 13.32 -11.01 -36.40
N THR A 15 12.01 -11.25 -36.29
CA THR A 15 11.17 -10.84 -35.15
C THR A 15 10.27 -12.00 -34.72
N SER A 16 10.86 -13.12 -34.33
CA SER A 16 10.15 -14.20 -33.66
C SER A 16 11.06 -14.85 -32.63
N GLU A 17 11.45 -14.11 -31.60
CA GLU A 17 11.91 -14.69 -30.34
C GLU A 17 11.79 -13.62 -29.26
N SER A 18 10.65 -13.64 -28.56
CA SER A 18 10.43 -12.89 -27.33
C SER A 18 11.33 -13.47 -26.22
N PRO A 19 12.11 -12.66 -25.50
CA PRO A 19 12.75 -13.12 -24.28
C PRO A 19 11.67 -13.43 -23.23
N PRO A 20 11.77 -14.55 -22.48
CA PRO A 20 10.78 -14.89 -21.47
C PRO A 20 10.97 -13.99 -20.24
N GLY A 21 9.89 -13.36 -19.79
CA GLY A 21 9.78 -12.97 -18.37
C GLY A 21 9.75 -11.50 -17.98
N LEU A 22 9.48 -10.56 -18.90
CA LEU A 22 9.08 -9.20 -18.51
C LEU A 22 7.70 -8.90 -19.08
N SER A 23 6.68 -9.35 -18.35
CA SER A 23 5.32 -8.84 -18.48
C SER A 23 5.38 -7.33 -18.22
N LEU A 24 5.10 -6.54 -19.26
CA LEU A 24 4.77 -5.14 -19.14
C LEU A 24 3.52 -5.06 -18.28
N ALA A 25 3.69 -4.82 -16.97
CA ALA A 25 2.63 -4.33 -16.13
C ALA A 25 2.08 -3.08 -16.82
N SER A 26 0.84 -3.19 -17.30
CA SER A 26 0.17 -2.10 -18.00
C SER A 26 0.25 -0.83 -17.14
N SER A 27 0.51 0.33 -17.75
CA SER A 27 0.65 1.60 -17.05
C SER A 27 -0.57 2.01 -16.22
N GLN A 28 -1.72 1.35 -16.40
CA GLN A 28 -2.92 1.49 -15.57
C GLN A 28 -2.83 0.73 -14.24
N ASP A 29 -2.08 -0.38 -14.18
CA ASP A 29 -1.90 -1.22 -12.99
C ASP A 29 -0.92 -0.59 -11.97
N ALA A 30 0.04 0.21 -12.48
CA ALA A 30 0.95 1.00 -11.65
C ALA A 30 0.22 2.05 -10.79
N GLY A 31 -0.89 2.60 -11.30
CA GLY A 31 -1.70 3.58 -10.56
C GLY A 31 -2.48 2.96 -9.40
N VAL A 32 -3.06 1.78 -9.63
CA VAL A 32 -3.81 1.02 -8.61
C VAL A 32 -2.86 0.57 -7.50
N THR A 33 -1.74 -0.06 -7.86
CA THR A 33 -0.74 -0.53 -6.89
C THR A 33 -0.11 0.59 -6.05
N THR A 34 0.10 1.78 -6.62
CA THR A 34 0.60 2.94 -5.88
C THR A 34 -0.44 3.49 -4.90
N ALA A 35 -1.72 3.54 -5.31
CA ALA A 35 -2.81 3.98 -4.44
C ALA A 35 -3.05 2.99 -3.28
N ASP A 36 -2.98 1.69 -3.55
CA ASP A 36 -3.10 0.63 -2.53
C ASP A 36 -1.97 0.71 -1.50
N PHE A 37 -0.75 0.98 -1.98
CA PHE A 37 0.41 1.18 -1.14
C PHE A 37 0.24 2.40 -0.22
N LEU A 38 -0.17 3.55 -0.77
CA LEU A 38 -0.40 4.76 0.03
C LEU A 38 -1.54 4.62 1.04
N ALA A 39 -2.64 3.95 0.65
CA ALA A 39 -3.76 3.67 1.53
C ALA A 39 -3.31 2.78 2.71
N CYS A 40 -2.59 1.70 2.42
CA CYS A 40 -2.02 0.82 3.43
C CYS A 40 -1.01 1.52 4.35
N ASP A 41 -0.17 2.38 3.82
CA ASP A 41 0.83 3.13 4.59
C ASP A 41 0.17 4.04 5.62
N SER A 42 -0.87 4.77 5.21
CA SER A 42 -1.64 5.64 6.12
C SER A 42 -2.41 4.86 7.19
N HIS A 43 -2.82 3.63 6.88
CA HIS A 43 -3.58 2.75 7.76
C HIS A 43 -2.70 2.17 8.88
N ASN A 44 -1.47 1.73 8.56
CA ASN A 44 -0.53 1.20 9.55
C ASN A 44 -0.14 2.22 10.63
N LEU A 45 -0.17 3.51 10.31
CA LEU A 45 0.12 4.57 11.28
C LEU A 45 -0.95 4.66 12.38
N ARG A 46 -2.22 4.40 12.04
CA ARG A 46 -3.36 4.56 12.96
C ARG A 46 -3.50 3.43 13.98
N TYR A 47 -2.89 2.27 13.74
CA TYR A 47 -3.01 1.11 14.64
C TYR A 47 -1.97 1.05 15.76
N ARG A 48 -1.05 2.02 15.81
CA ARG A 48 0.03 2.04 16.79
C ARG A 48 0.10 3.40 17.45
N SER A 49 0.35 3.38 18.75
CA SER A 49 0.39 4.59 19.56
C SER A 49 1.62 5.44 19.26
N GLY A 50 1.49 6.77 19.33
CA GLY A 50 2.61 7.71 19.18
C GLY A 50 3.82 7.40 20.08
N PRO A 51 3.64 7.09 21.39
CA PRO A 51 4.75 6.74 22.26
C PRO A 51 5.48 5.45 21.83
N GLU A 52 4.76 4.47 21.27
CA GLU A 52 5.37 3.26 20.72
C GLU A 52 6.25 3.59 19.51
N TRP A 53 5.77 4.45 18.61
CA TRP A 53 6.53 4.89 17.44
C TRP A 53 7.86 5.56 17.83
N ASP A 54 7.81 6.43 18.83
CA ASP A 54 9.00 7.14 19.31
C ASP A 54 10.01 6.16 19.93
N SER A 55 9.56 5.26 20.82
CA SER A 55 10.45 4.26 21.43
C SER A 55 11.11 3.32 20.42
N ARG A 56 10.37 2.90 19.38
CA ARG A 56 10.87 1.89 18.41
C ARG A 56 11.75 2.49 17.33
N PHE A 57 11.39 3.67 16.81
CA PHE A 57 12.03 4.24 15.64
C PHE A 57 12.73 5.57 15.93
N ALA A 58 12.12 6.46 16.71
CA ALA A 58 12.63 7.82 16.95
C ALA A 58 13.17 8.45 15.65
N ARG A 59 14.38 9.02 15.70
CA ARG A 59 15.15 9.50 14.53
C ARG A 59 16.20 8.51 14.04
N ARG A 60 16.02 7.20 14.29
CA ARG A 60 16.98 6.17 13.84
C ARG A 60 17.05 6.16 12.31
N ARG A 61 18.26 6.08 11.77
CA ARG A 61 18.51 5.93 10.33
C ARG A 61 18.05 4.55 9.84
N SER A 62 17.56 4.48 8.61
CA SER A 62 17.27 3.21 7.94
C SER A 62 18.55 2.39 7.72
N SER A 63 18.41 1.07 7.58
CA SER A 63 19.49 0.17 7.19
C SER A 63 20.03 0.55 5.80
N VAL A 64 19.12 0.89 4.88
CA VAL A 64 19.41 1.33 3.51
C VAL A 64 20.30 2.57 3.48
N CYS A 65 20.12 3.50 4.41
CA CYS A 65 20.98 4.68 4.52
C CYS A 65 22.28 4.41 5.28
N ALA A 66 22.31 3.43 6.18
CA ALA A 66 23.52 3.06 6.91
C ALA A 66 24.51 2.30 6.02
N GLU A 67 24.01 1.48 5.09
CA GLU A 67 24.80 0.70 4.12
C GLU A 67 25.22 1.51 2.89
N ALA A 68 24.70 2.73 2.73
CA ALA A 68 25.00 3.62 1.61
C ALA A 68 26.35 4.35 1.75
N GLU A 69 27.39 3.68 2.26
CA GLU A 69 28.76 4.23 2.32
C GLU A 69 29.26 4.55 0.90
N GLY A 70 29.11 5.80 0.48
CA GLY A 70 29.54 6.31 -0.83
C GLY A 70 28.45 6.40 -1.90
N ARG A 71 27.22 5.91 -1.66
CA ARG A 71 26.08 6.09 -2.57
C ARG A 71 25.32 7.39 -2.22
N ARG A 72 25.00 8.21 -3.23
CA ARG A 72 24.06 9.33 -3.04
C ARG A 72 22.68 8.76 -2.70
N VAL A 73 22.18 9.10 -1.52
CA VAL A 73 20.80 8.81 -1.09
C VAL A 73 19.87 9.66 -1.97
N SER A 74 18.98 9.01 -2.71
CA SER A 74 17.93 9.67 -3.49
C SER A 74 16.79 10.11 -2.58
N LEU A 75 15.95 11.04 -3.03
CA LEU A 75 14.73 11.43 -2.32
C LEU A 75 13.73 10.26 -2.17
N GLU A 76 13.86 9.24 -3.01
CA GLU A 76 13.02 8.04 -2.99
C GLU A 76 13.54 6.95 -2.04
N ASP A 77 14.76 7.07 -1.53
CA ASP A 77 15.34 6.13 -0.57
C ASP A 77 14.79 6.40 0.83
N PRO A 78 14.48 5.36 1.64
CA PRO A 78 14.03 5.58 3.00
C PRO A 78 15.22 6.09 3.82
N VAL A 79 15.05 7.25 4.45
CA VAL A 79 16.06 7.95 5.23
C VAL A 79 15.99 7.54 6.71
N PHE A 80 14.77 7.33 7.19
CA PHE A 80 14.49 6.90 8.57
C PHE A 80 14.05 5.44 8.64
N ALA A 81 14.32 4.80 9.77
CA ALA A 81 13.92 3.42 10.02
C ALA A 81 12.39 3.23 9.98
N ILE A 82 11.62 4.27 10.30
CA ILE A 82 10.15 4.26 10.18
C ILE A 82 9.70 4.20 8.71
N GLU A 83 10.36 4.91 7.81
CA GLU A 83 10.02 4.93 6.38
C GLU A 83 10.35 3.58 5.72
N GLU A 84 11.46 2.96 6.13
CA GLU A 84 11.81 1.60 5.73
C GLU A 84 10.77 0.59 6.23
N TYR A 85 10.35 0.71 7.50
CA TYR A 85 9.33 -0.15 8.08
C TYR A 85 7.98 -0.03 7.36
N ILE A 86 7.48 1.19 7.17
CA ILE A 86 6.20 1.44 6.50
C ILE A 86 6.25 0.89 5.07
N ARG A 87 7.32 1.17 4.33
CA ARG A 87 7.51 0.66 2.98
C ARG A 87 7.50 -0.87 2.92
N HIS A 88 8.12 -1.53 3.90
CA HIS A 88 8.07 -2.98 4.01
C HIS A 88 6.67 -3.51 4.32
N GLN A 89 5.90 -2.83 5.17
CA GLN A 89 4.51 -3.20 5.44
C GLN A 89 3.62 -3.01 4.21
N GLY A 90 3.71 -1.87 3.52
CA GLY A 90 2.95 -1.60 2.30
C GLY A 90 3.22 -2.64 1.21
N LYS A 91 4.48 -3.04 1.01
CA LYS A 91 4.84 -4.09 0.05
C LYS A 91 4.23 -5.46 0.35
N LYS A 92 3.99 -5.80 1.61
CA LYS A 92 3.33 -7.08 1.98
C LYS A 92 1.85 -7.09 1.64
N TRP A 93 1.22 -5.92 1.63
CA TRP A 93 -0.20 -5.78 1.35
C TRP A 93 -0.50 -5.88 -0.15
N VAL A 94 0.38 -5.31 -0.98
CA VAL A 94 0.29 -5.41 -2.44
C VAL A 94 0.36 -6.88 -2.85
N GLY A 95 -0.73 -7.40 -3.41
CA GLY A 95 -0.87 -8.79 -3.86
C GLY A 95 -1.51 -9.74 -2.84
N THR A 96 -1.72 -9.32 -1.59
CA THR A 96 -2.43 -10.13 -0.56
C THR A 96 -3.89 -9.71 -0.41
N TYR A 97 -4.20 -8.43 -0.64
CA TYR A 97 -5.55 -7.88 -0.54
C TYR A 97 -6.07 -7.38 -1.89
N ASP A 98 -7.37 -7.56 -2.11
CA ASP A 98 -8.09 -6.98 -3.25
C ASP A 98 -8.42 -5.50 -2.98
N PRO A 99 -8.00 -4.57 -3.84
CA PRO A 99 -8.24 -3.14 -3.67
C PRO A 99 -9.73 -2.78 -3.57
N ASN A 100 -10.58 -3.43 -4.37
CA ASN A 100 -12.01 -3.13 -4.38
C ASN A 100 -12.64 -3.48 -3.03
N SER A 101 -12.29 -4.63 -2.47
CA SER A 101 -12.74 -5.06 -1.14
C SER A 101 -12.37 -4.05 -0.04
N LEU A 102 -11.18 -3.45 -0.11
CA LEU A 102 -10.76 -2.42 0.85
C LEU A 102 -11.63 -1.15 0.74
N LEU A 103 -12.00 -0.74 -0.48
CA LEU A 103 -12.90 0.40 -0.69
C LEU A 103 -14.28 0.17 -0.07
N TYR A 104 -14.86 -1.01 -0.32
CA TYR A 104 -16.17 -1.36 0.25
C TYR A 104 -16.14 -1.43 1.77
N LEU A 105 -15.10 -2.03 2.36
CA LEU A 105 -14.96 -2.11 3.80
C LEU A 105 -14.77 -0.73 4.44
N SER A 106 -13.90 0.12 3.87
CA SER A 106 -13.71 1.49 4.35
C SER A 106 -15.02 2.28 4.29
N LYS A 107 -15.75 2.17 3.19
CA LYS A 107 -17.03 2.86 3.04
C LYS A 107 -18.07 2.38 4.05
N ALA A 108 -18.11 1.07 4.31
CA ALA A 108 -19.00 0.49 5.32
C ALA A 108 -18.63 0.94 6.74
N MET A 109 -17.33 1.04 7.07
CA MET A 109 -16.84 1.56 8.35
C MET A 109 -17.22 3.03 8.54
N ASP A 110 -17.03 3.88 7.51
CA ASP A 110 -17.36 5.30 7.57
C ASP A 110 -18.87 5.57 7.64
N MET A 111 -19.67 4.72 7.03
CA MET A 111 -21.14 4.82 7.05
C MET A 111 -21.79 4.14 8.26
N PHE A 112 -21.01 3.47 9.11
CA PHE A 112 -21.56 2.72 10.23
C PHE A 112 -22.25 3.65 11.23
N THR A 113 -23.52 3.37 11.51
CA THR A 113 -24.29 4.00 12.57
C THR A 113 -25.06 2.94 13.33
N VAL A 114 -25.06 3.05 14.66
CA VAL A 114 -25.85 2.17 15.53
C VAL A 114 -27.34 2.50 15.50
N ALA A 115 -27.70 3.69 15.01
CA ALA A 115 -29.07 4.18 14.89
C ALA A 115 -29.37 4.65 13.45
N PRO A 116 -29.55 3.71 12.50
CA PRO A 116 -29.79 4.04 11.08
C PRO A 116 -31.09 4.82 10.85
N ASP A 117 -32.07 4.68 11.75
CA ASP A 117 -33.42 5.28 11.62
C ASP A 117 -33.48 6.74 12.10
N GLY A 118 -32.33 7.36 12.43
CA GLY A 118 -32.26 8.74 12.91
C GLY A 118 -32.52 8.94 14.42
N GLY A 119 -32.43 7.87 15.21
CA GLY A 119 -32.53 7.91 16.68
C GLY A 119 -31.22 8.24 17.38
N THR A 120 -31.22 8.22 18.72
CA THR A 120 -29.99 8.39 19.51
C THR A 120 -29.16 7.10 19.56
N ILE A 121 -27.85 7.20 19.85
CA ILE A 121 -26.98 6.04 20.09
C ILE A 121 -27.58 5.12 21.18
N ALA A 122 -28.16 5.71 22.23
CA ALA A 122 -28.80 4.98 23.31
C ALA A 122 -30.04 4.19 22.84
N ASP A 123 -30.76 4.69 21.83
CA ASP A 123 -31.89 3.99 21.21
C ASP A 123 -31.41 2.80 20.37
N GLY A 124 -30.37 3.00 19.56
CA GLY A 124 -29.75 1.94 18.75
C GLY A 124 -29.19 0.79 19.58
N LEU A 125 -28.75 1.05 20.82
CA LEU A 125 -28.23 0.04 21.74
C LEU A 125 -29.30 -0.66 22.60
N LYS A 126 -30.57 -0.23 22.56
CA LYS A 126 -31.67 -0.86 23.32
C LYS A 126 -31.76 -2.38 23.11
N PRO A 127 -31.64 -2.92 21.88
CA PRO A 127 -31.71 -4.36 21.64
C PRO A 127 -30.63 -5.17 22.36
N MET A 128 -29.47 -4.55 22.67
CA MET A 128 -28.35 -5.24 23.31
C MET A 128 -28.42 -5.27 24.85
N ARG A 129 -29.40 -4.60 25.47
CA ARG A 129 -29.49 -4.50 26.95
C ARG A 129 -29.64 -5.83 27.70
N GLY A 130 -30.14 -6.88 27.04
CA GLY A 130 -30.29 -8.21 27.63
C GLY A 130 -29.14 -9.18 27.33
N VAL A 131 -28.15 -8.76 26.54
CA VAL A 131 -27.06 -9.61 26.09
C VAL A 131 -25.84 -9.37 26.99
N PRO A 132 -25.31 -10.39 27.68
CA PRO A 132 -24.05 -10.26 28.42
C PRO A 132 -22.94 -9.80 27.46
N THR A 133 -22.47 -8.57 27.67
CA THR A 133 -21.52 -7.91 26.77
C THR A 133 -20.31 -7.43 27.57
N MET A 134 -19.10 -7.78 27.10
CA MET A 134 -17.85 -7.26 27.64
C MET A 134 -17.30 -6.20 26.70
N VAL A 135 -17.03 -5.01 27.23
CA VAL A 135 -16.41 -3.90 26.50
C VAL A 135 -14.95 -3.80 26.91
N ILE A 136 -14.04 -3.88 25.95
CA ILE A 136 -12.60 -3.72 26.16
C ILE A 136 -12.15 -2.50 25.38
N GLY A 137 -11.41 -1.61 26.05
CA GLY A 137 -10.77 -0.45 25.44
C GLY A 137 -9.26 -0.46 25.71
N VAL A 138 -8.49 0.06 24.77
CA VAL A 138 -7.03 0.20 24.89
C VAL A 138 -6.70 1.67 25.19
N LYS A 139 -5.92 1.94 26.24
CA LYS A 139 -5.60 3.32 26.68
C LYS A 139 -4.81 4.14 25.67
N SER A 140 -4.10 3.47 24.77
CA SER A 140 -3.22 4.10 23.78
C SER A 140 -3.87 4.32 22.42
N ASP A 141 -5.14 3.93 22.29
CA ASP A 141 -5.98 4.23 21.13
C ASP A 141 -6.55 5.64 21.33
N ILE A 142 -6.08 6.61 20.52
CA ILE A 142 -6.35 8.05 20.68
C ILE A 142 -6.93 8.67 19.42
#